data_AF-A0A9W6TP54-F1
#
_entry.id   AF-A0A9W6TP54-F1
#
_cell.length_a   1.000
_cell.length_b   1.000
_cell.length_c   1.000
_cell.angle_alpha   90.00
_cell.angle_beta   90.00
_cell.angle_gamma   90.00
#
_symmetry.space_group_name_H-M   'P 1'
#
loop_
_entity.id
_entity.type
_entity.pdbx_description
1 polymer ?
#
loop_
_entity_poly.entity_id
_entity_poly.type
_entity_poly.pdbx_seq_one_letter_code
_entity_poly.pdbx_strand_id
1 'polypeptide(L)'
;MYKVKDANTVFLYGFRTQFGGGKSSGFGLVYDTVNDAKRFEPKYRLIRQGLVEKVETSRKQIKEAKNRAKKVRGVGRRIARHKAAKANK
;
A
#
# COMPACT_ATOMS: atom_id res chain seq x y z
N MET A 1 -23.56 12.86 17.01
CA MET A 1 -23.85 13.57 15.75
C MET A 1 -24.21 12.61 14.62
N TYR A 2 -23.46 11.53 14.40
CA TYR A 2 -23.92 10.41 13.55
C TYR A 2 -23.86 9.14 14.42
N LYS A 3 -24.96 8.40 14.57
CA LYS A 3 -25.07 7.23 15.47
C LYS A 3 -24.33 6.02 14.86
N VAL A 4 -23.04 6.17 14.58
CA VAL A 4 -22.20 5.15 13.95
C VAL A 4 -21.84 4.10 14.99
N LYS A 5 -21.98 2.82 14.63
CA LYS A 5 -21.64 1.70 15.53
C LYS A 5 -20.14 1.52 15.75
N ASP A 6 -19.34 1.76 14.73
CA ASP A 6 -17.88 1.62 14.77
C ASP A 6 -17.21 2.89 14.24
N ALA A 7 -16.32 3.48 15.04
CA ALA A 7 -15.57 4.67 14.65
C ALA A 7 -14.65 4.43 13.43
N ASN A 8 -14.29 3.17 13.16
CA ASN A 8 -13.46 2.80 12.03
C ASN A 8 -14.16 2.92 10.66
N THR A 9 -15.46 3.18 10.63
CA THR A 9 -16.18 3.46 9.38
C THR A 9 -16.20 4.94 9.00
N VAL A 10 -15.58 5.81 9.82
CA VAL A 10 -15.50 7.25 9.58
C VAL A 10 -14.11 7.62 9.04
N PHE A 11 -14.06 8.17 7.83
CA PHE A 11 -12.83 8.59 7.17
C PHE A 11 -12.81 10.10 6.98
N LEU A 12 -11.80 10.75 7.55
CA LEU A 12 -11.61 12.20 7.49
C LEU A 12 -10.39 12.51 6.61
N TYR A 13 -10.54 13.45 5.67
CA TYR A 13 -9.43 13.84 4.79
C TYR A 13 -9.52 15.28 4.29
N GLY A 14 -8.41 15.78 3.75
CA GLY A 14 -8.36 17.10 3.10
C GLY A 14 -8.55 18.27 4.05
N PHE A 15 -8.26 18.10 5.33
CA PHE A 15 -8.36 19.18 6.31
C PHE A 15 -7.33 20.28 6.01
N ARG A 16 -7.79 21.52 5.93
CA ARG A 16 -6.98 22.72 5.82
C ARG A 16 -7.45 23.74 6.85
N THR A 17 -6.50 24.27 7.61
CA THR A 17 -6.73 25.34 8.58
C THR A 17 -6.75 26.70 7.88
N GLN A 18 -7.66 27.58 8.32
CA GLN A 18 -7.64 28.98 7.92
C GLN A 18 -6.40 29.68 8.50
N PHE A 19 -5.84 30.64 7.76
CA PHE A 19 -4.74 31.46 8.26
C PHE A 19 -5.20 32.25 9.50
N GLY A 20 -4.39 32.25 10.55
CA GLY A 20 -4.77 32.80 11.87
C GLY A 20 -5.55 31.83 12.75
N GLY A 21 -5.91 30.63 12.27
CA GLY A 21 -6.59 29.61 13.07
C GLY A 21 -8.11 29.84 13.20
N GLY A 22 -8.74 29.19 14.18
CA GLY A 22 -10.17 29.34 14.49
C GLY A 22 -11.13 28.52 13.62
N LYS A 23 -10.73 28.12 12.41
CA LYS A 23 -11.52 27.24 11.54
C LYS A 23 -10.64 26.26 10.77
N SER A 24 -11.08 25.01 10.69
CA SER A 24 -10.54 24.00 9.78
C SER A 24 -11.67 23.46 8.91
N SER A 25 -11.43 23.41 7.60
CA SER A 25 -12.38 22.84 6.63
C SER A 25 -11.81 21.55 6.08
N GLY A 26 -12.63 20.51 5.92
CA GLY A 26 -12.22 19.21 5.39
C GLY A 26 -13.43 18.40 4.92
N PHE A 27 -13.18 17.16 4.51
CA PHE A 27 -14.20 16.24 4.05
C PHE A 27 -14.27 15.02 4.97
N GLY A 28 -15.46 14.43 5.05
CA GLY A 28 -15.72 13.22 5.83
C GLY A 28 -16.59 12.24 5.05
N LEU A 29 -16.22 10.97 5.07
CA LEU A 29 -17.02 9.85 4.56
C LEU A 29 -17.40 8.95 5.73
N VAL A 30 -18.67 8.54 5.78
CA VAL A 30 -19.20 7.62 6.79
C VAL A 30 -19.75 6.42 6.06
N TYR A 31 -19.17 5.25 6.30
CA TYR A 31 -19.60 3.98 5.73
C TYR A 31 -20.50 3.22 6.72
N ASP A 32 -21.37 2.37 6.18
CA ASP A 32 -22.21 1.47 6.99
C ASP A 32 -21.40 0.34 7.63
N THR A 33 -20.41 -0.20 6.90
CA THR A 33 -19.53 -1.27 7.38
C THR A 33 -18.06 -1.01 7.08
N VAL A 34 -17.17 -1.63 7.87
CA VAL A 34 -15.72 -1.59 7.65
C VAL A 34 -15.30 -2.31 6.36
N ASN A 35 -16.08 -3.30 5.93
CA ASN A 35 -15.80 -4.04 4.70
C ASN A 35 -16.01 -3.17 3.46
N ASP A 36 -17.07 -2.35 3.47
CA ASP A 36 -17.31 -1.39 2.40
C ASP A 36 -16.20 -0.35 2.34
N ALA A 37 -15.80 0.17 3.50
CA ALA A 37 -14.66 1.08 3.60
C ALA A 37 -13.38 0.46 2.99
N LYS A 38 -13.04 -0.79 3.33
CA LYS A 38 -11.87 -1.49 2.78
C LYS A 38 -11.95 -1.72 1.26
N ARG A 39 -13.16 -1.83 0.70
CA ARG A 39 -13.38 -2.05 -0.74
C ARG A 39 -13.25 -0.77 -1.55
N PHE A 40 -13.75 0.35 -1.03
CA PHE A 40 -13.87 1.60 -1.78
C PHE A 40 -12.77 2.62 -1.47
N GLU A 41 -12.25 2.66 -0.24
CA GLU A 41 -11.20 3.63 0.10
C GLU A 41 -9.84 3.27 -0.52
N PRO A 42 -9.08 4.27 -0.99
CA PRO A 42 -7.70 4.06 -1.37
C PRO A 42 -6.85 3.50 -0.22
N LYS A 43 -5.96 2.56 -0.55
CA LYS A 43 -5.08 1.86 0.42
C LYS A 43 -4.33 2.80 1.37
N TYR A 44 -3.87 3.97 0.92
CA TYR A 44 -3.11 4.88 1.77
C TYR A 44 -3.95 5.46 2.93
N ARG A 45 -5.27 5.60 2.77
CA ARG A 45 -6.17 6.07 3.83
C ARG A 45 -6.46 4.98 4.84
N LEU A 46 -6.64 3.74 4.36
CA LEU A 46 -6.77 2.56 5.21
C LEU A 46 -5.55 2.38 6.12
N ILE A 47 -4.34 2.63 5.59
CA ILE A 47 -3.10 2.61 6.37
C ILE A 47 -3.08 3.72 7.44
N ARG A 48 -3.48 4.95 7.09
CA ARG A 48 -3.54 6.06 8.06
C ARG A 48 -4.53 5.80 9.20
N GLN A 49 -5.63 5.11 8.91
CA GLN A 49 -6.63 4.69 9.88
C GLN A 49 -6.22 3.43 10.68
N GLY A 50 -5.11 2.77 10.32
CA GLY A 50 -4.64 1.56 10.99
C GLY A 50 -5.38 0.27 10.62
N LEU A 51 -6.21 0.28 9.57
CA LEU A 51 -6.99 -0.89 9.14
C LEU A 51 -6.20 -1.87 8.25
N VAL A 52 -5.08 -1.40 7.69
CA VAL A 52 -4.20 -2.16 6.80
C VAL A 52 -2.76 -1.81 7.11
N GLU A 53 -1.88 -2.81 7.15
CA GLU A 53 -0.45 -2.59 7.33
C GLU A 53 0.23 -2.01 6.09
N LYS A 54 1.21 -1.14 6.33
CA LYS A 54 2.04 -0.58 5.27
C LYS A 54 3.02 -1.65 4.79
N VAL A 55 2.95 -1.95 3.50
CA VAL A 55 3.94 -2.81 2.84
C VAL A 55 5.13 -1.96 2.41
N GLU A 56 6.31 -2.23 2.97
CA GLU A 56 7.53 -1.51 2.62
C GLU A 56 8.21 -2.16 1.41
N THR A 57 8.24 -1.43 0.29
CA THR A 57 8.98 -1.86 -0.91
C THR A 57 9.67 -0.67 -1.56
N SER A 58 10.92 -0.87 -2.02
CA SER A 58 11.65 0.17 -2.73
C SER A 58 11.40 0.09 -4.24
N ARG A 59 11.10 1.25 -4.86
CA ARG A 59 10.94 1.32 -6.32
C ARG A 59 12.21 0.90 -7.06
N LYS A 60 13.39 1.16 -6.47
CA LYS A 60 14.68 0.75 -7.03
C LYS A 60 14.81 -0.78 -7.06
N GLN A 61 14.52 -1.44 -5.93
CA GLN A 61 14.59 -2.91 -5.81
C GLN A 61 13.65 -3.61 -6.80
N ILE A 62 12.43 -3.09 -6.99
CA ILE A 62 11.46 -3.64 -7.96
C ILE A 62 12.00 -3.56 -9.38
N LYS A 63 12.59 -2.41 -9.77
CA LYS A 63 13.16 -2.22 -11.11
C LYS A 63 14.38 -3.11 -11.33
N GLU A 64 15.26 -3.21 -10.34
CA GLU A 64 16.45 -4.08 -10.41
C GLU A 64 16.07 -5.56 -10.49
N ALA A 65 15.09 -6.02 -9.69
CA ALA A 65 14.58 -7.38 -9.74
C ALA A 65 13.98 -7.69 -11.13
N LYS A 66 13.18 -6.77 -11.69
CA LYS A 66 12.64 -6.90 -13.05
C LYS A 66 13.76 -7.01 -14.09
N ASN A 67 14.80 -6.17 -14.00
CA ASN A 67 15.92 -6.20 -14.94
C ASN A 67 16.78 -7.47 -14.80
N ARG A 68 16.96 -8.01 -13.58
CA ARG A 68 17.61 -9.31 -13.36
C ARG A 68 16.78 -10.46 -13.94
N ALA A 69 15.47 -10.45 -13.71
CA ALA A 69 14.56 -11.46 -14.23
C ALA A 69 14.55 -11.49 -15.77
N LYS A 70 14.57 -10.32 -16.41
CA LYS A 70 14.68 -10.20 -17.89
C LYS A 70 15.94 -10.83 -18.49
N LYS A 71 17.04 -10.95 -17.72
CA LYS A 71 18.28 -11.59 -18.18
C LYS A 71 18.19 -13.12 -18.17
N VAL A 72 17.20 -13.69 -17.50
CA VAL A 72 17.01 -15.14 -17.36
C VAL A 72 15.92 -15.60 -18.33
N ARG A 73 16.17 -16.69 -19.07
CA ARG A 73 15.17 -17.32 -19.93
C ARG A 73 14.48 -18.46 -19.20
N GLY A 74 13.14 -18.50 -19.26
CA GLY A 74 12.32 -19.52 -18.60
C GLY A 74 12.56 -19.58 -17.08
N VAL A 75 12.55 -20.79 -16.51
CA VAL A 75 12.74 -21.01 -15.06
C VAL A 75 14.21 -20.84 -14.62
N GLY A 76 15.13 -20.47 -15.52
CA GLY A 76 16.55 -20.31 -15.17
C GLY A 76 17.29 -21.62 -14.85
N ARG A 77 16.65 -22.78 -15.03
CA ARG A 77 17.21 -24.12 -14.75
C ARG A 77 18.55 -24.37 -15.46
N ARG A 78 18.69 -23.88 -16.70
CA ARG A 78 19.94 -23.95 -17.47
C ARG A 78 21.08 -23.16 -16.81
N ILE A 79 20.81 -21.94 -16.34
CA ILE A 79 21.80 -21.10 -15.66
C ILE A 79 22.20 -21.72 -14.31
N ALA A 80 21.23 -22.26 -13.56
CA ALA A 80 21.50 -22.95 -12.30
C ALA A 80 22.40 -24.18 -12.49
N ARG A 81 22.09 -25.05 -13.46
CA ARG A 81 22.92 -26.22 -13.81
C ARG A 81 24.34 -25.81 -14.23
N HIS A 82 24.46 -24.77 -15.07
CA HIS A 82 25.78 -24.28 -15.51
C HIS A 82 26.61 -23.72 -14.35
N LYS A 83 25.99 -23.00 -13.39
CA LYS A 83 26.69 -22.53 -12.19
C LYS A 83 27.15 -23.69 -11.30
N ALA A 84 26.30 -24.69 -11.09
CA ALA A 84 26.64 -25.87 -10.29
C ALA A 84 27.82 -26.65 -10.92
N ALA A 85 27.80 -26.87 -12.24
CA ALA A 85 28.89 -27.53 -12.94
C ALA A 85 30.23 -26.76 -12.83
N LYS A 86 30.19 -25.42 -12.79
CA LYS A 86 31.39 -24.59 -12.63
C LYS A 86 31.90 -24.59 -11.18
N ALA A 87 31.05 -24.80 -10.18
CA ALA A 87 31.45 -24.83 -8.78
C ALA A 87 32.14 -26.15 -8.37
N ASN A 88 31.89 -27.23 -9.11
CA ASN A 88 32.50 -28.55 -8.90
C ASN A 88 33.81 -28.75 -9.67
N LYS A 89 34.34 -27.68 -10.30
CA LYS A 89 35.59 -27.66 -11.04
C LYS A 89 36.55 -26.71 -10.35
#